data_AF-A0A562PKP1-F1
#
_entry.id   AF-A0A562PKP1-F1
#
_cell.length_a   1.000
_cell.length_b   1.000
_cell.length_c   1.000
_cell.angle_alpha   90.00
_cell.angle_beta   90.00
_cell.angle_gamma   90.00
#
_symmetry.space_group_name_H-M   'P 1'
#
loop_
_entity.id
_entity.type
_entity.pdbx_description
1 polymer ?
#
loop_
_entity_poly.entity_id
_entity_poly.type
_entity_poly.pdbx_seq_one_letter_code
_entity_poly.pdbx_strand_id
1 'polypeptide(L)'
;MASKHAIKRMYQCSGCDEVHEYESEAEICCAPAVLDVYVCPICDETHETEDEARECCPDQSATCPSCLREHMGNHLAILAIKVAGHCPTCNPFYPLEHQLQIQDLAWEMTGKSRNLND
;
A
#
# COMPACT_ATOMS: atom_id res chain seq x y z
N MET A 1 -24.78 -42.36 -47.67
CA MET A 1 -23.63 -42.51 -46.76
C MET A 1 -23.59 -41.28 -45.88
N ALA A 2 -23.91 -41.41 -44.58
CA ALA A 2 -23.92 -40.27 -43.67
C ALA A 2 -22.48 -39.95 -43.26
N SER A 3 -22.02 -38.74 -43.60
CA SER A 3 -20.69 -38.26 -43.21
C SER A 3 -20.67 -38.13 -41.69
N LYS A 4 -19.89 -38.98 -41.01
CA LYS A 4 -19.63 -38.87 -39.57
C LYS A 4 -18.73 -37.67 -39.35
N HIS A 5 -19.32 -36.50 -39.14
CA HIS A 5 -18.56 -35.34 -38.69
C HIS A 5 -18.04 -35.63 -37.29
N ALA A 6 -16.73 -35.72 -37.14
CA ALA A 6 -16.09 -35.91 -35.84
C ALA A 6 -16.29 -34.65 -35.01
N ILE A 7 -16.84 -34.79 -33.81
CA ILE A 7 -16.97 -33.68 -32.85
C ILE A 7 -15.57 -33.38 -32.30
N LYS A 8 -15.11 -32.13 -32.43
CA LYS A 8 -13.83 -31.65 -31.89
C LYS A 8 -14.07 -30.88 -30.59
N ARG A 9 -13.26 -31.14 -29.57
CA ARG A 9 -13.22 -30.33 -28.35
C ARG A 9 -12.45 -29.04 -28.64
N MET A 10 -13.01 -27.91 -28.24
CA MET A 10 -12.42 -26.57 -28.36
C MET A 10 -12.51 -25.87 -26.99
N TYR A 11 -11.79 -24.78 -26.83
CA TYR A 11 -11.67 -24.04 -25.57
C TYR A 11 -12.08 -22.59 -25.80
N GLN A 12 -13.03 -22.08 -25.02
CA GLN A 12 -13.56 -20.73 -25.17
C GLN A 12 -12.98 -19.81 -24.09
N CYS A 13 -12.46 -18.65 -24.50
CA CYS A 13 -12.02 -17.61 -23.57
C CYS A 13 -13.22 -17.03 -22.82
N SER A 14 -13.12 -16.91 -21.49
CA SER A 14 -14.19 -16.36 -20.66
C SER A 14 -14.32 -14.83 -20.72
N GLY A 15 -13.31 -14.12 -21.23
CA GLY A 15 -13.28 -12.66 -21.30
C GLY A 15 -13.89 -12.07 -22.57
N CYS A 16 -13.67 -12.72 -23.72
CA CYS A 16 -14.08 -12.21 -25.04
C CYS A 16 -14.88 -13.22 -25.89
N ASP A 17 -15.18 -14.41 -25.36
CA ASP A 17 -15.87 -15.51 -26.05
C ASP A 17 -15.15 -16.09 -27.29
N GLU A 18 -13.87 -15.74 -27.50
CA GLU A 18 -13.08 -16.30 -28.60
C GLU A 18 -12.82 -17.81 -28.38
N VAL A 19 -12.94 -18.60 -29.46
CA VAL A 19 -12.81 -20.07 -29.41
C VAL A 19 -11.47 -20.50 -29.97
N HIS A 20 -10.66 -21.12 -29.13
CA HIS A 20 -9.31 -21.58 -29.40
C HIS A 20 -9.23 -23.10 -29.54
N GLU A 21 -8.19 -23.56 -30.23
CA GLU A 21 -7.91 -24.99 -30.39
C GLU A 21 -7.22 -25.58 -29.15
N TYR A 22 -6.40 -24.78 -28.48
CA TYR A 22 -5.63 -25.19 -27.31
C TYR A 22 -6.10 -24.44 -26.06
N GLU A 23 -6.10 -25.16 -24.93
CA GLU A 23 -6.47 -24.61 -23.62
C GLU A 23 -5.60 -23.41 -23.24
N SER A 24 -4.29 -23.52 -23.45
CA SER A 24 -3.31 -22.46 -23.17
C SER A 24 -3.56 -21.18 -23.96
N GLU A 25 -4.11 -21.28 -25.17
CA GLU A 25 -4.46 -20.10 -25.98
C GLU A 25 -5.68 -19.38 -25.38
N ALA A 26 -6.69 -20.14 -24.94
CA ALA A 26 -7.85 -19.57 -24.25
C ALA A 26 -7.48 -18.93 -22.90
N GLU A 27 -6.49 -19.50 -22.19
CA GLU A 27 -5.96 -18.95 -20.93
C GLU A 27 -5.28 -17.59 -21.11
N ILE A 28 -4.48 -17.41 -22.16
CA ILE A 28 -3.74 -16.15 -22.40
C ILE A 28 -4.54 -15.08 -23.13
N CYS A 29 -5.60 -15.45 -23.87
CA CYS A 29 -6.38 -14.56 -24.74
C CYS A 29 -6.89 -13.29 -24.02
N CYS A 30 -7.29 -13.41 -22.75
CA CYS A 30 -7.69 -12.29 -21.90
C CYS A 30 -7.09 -12.43 -20.50
N ALA A 31 -5.87 -12.96 -20.39
CA ALA A 31 -5.20 -13.06 -19.10
C ALA A 31 -5.16 -11.68 -18.43
N PRO A 32 -5.43 -11.59 -17.12
CA PRO A 32 -5.38 -10.32 -16.42
C PRO A 32 -3.98 -9.73 -16.57
N ALA A 33 -3.91 -8.47 -16.97
CA ALA A 33 -2.65 -7.74 -17.00
C ALA A 33 -2.11 -7.67 -15.57
N VAL A 34 -0.85 -8.08 -15.39
CA VAL A 34 -0.10 -7.77 -14.16
C VAL A 34 0.47 -6.38 -14.35
N LEU A 35 0.09 -5.46 -13.48
CA LEU A 35 0.60 -4.09 -13.46
C LEU A 35 1.63 -3.95 -12.35
N ASP A 36 2.74 -3.29 -12.65
CA ASP A 36 3.67 -2.83 -11.62
C ASP A 36 3.01 -1.67 -10.88
N VAL A 37 3.00 -1.75 -9.55
CA VAL A 37 2.48 -0.70 -8.66
C VAL A 37 3.52 -0.38 -7.61
N TYR A 38 3.53 0.87 -7.16
CA TYR A 38 4.47 1.38 -6.18
C TYR A 38 3.72 1.72 -4.89
N VAL A 39 4.15 1.14 -3.77
CA VAL A 39 3.48 1.34 -2.48
C VAL A 39 4.22 2.40 -1.68
N CYS A 40 3.50 3.43 -1.25
CA CYS A 40 4.05 4.40 -0.31
C CYS A 40 4.39 3.69 1.01
N PRO A 41 5.66 3.73 1.50
CA PRO A 41 6.06 3.00 2.70
C PRO A 41 5.47 3.59 4.00
N ILE A 42 4.78 4.73 3.89
CA ILE A 42 4.25 5.49 5.02
C ILE A 42 2.77 5.18 5.21
N CYS A 43 1.96 5.44 4.18
CA CYS A 43 0.52 5.27 4.24
C CYS A 43 0.06 3.97 3.58
N ASP A 44 0.92 3.11 3.03
CA ASP A 44 0.55 1.87 2.32
C ASP A 44 -0.44 2.10 1.15
N GLU A 45 -0.46 3.29 0.55
CA GLU A 45 -1.24 3.60 -0.64
C GLU A 45 -0.49 3.16 -1.90
N THR A 46 -1.21 2.64 -2.89
CA THR A 46 -0.67 2.16 -4.17
C THR A 46 -0.72 3.25 -5.23
N HIS A 47 0.37 3.45 -5.94
CA HIS A 47 0.54 4.42 -7.02
C HIS A 47 0.98 3.74 -8.31
N GLU A 48 0.72 4.38 -9.44
CA GLU A 48 1.08 3.85 -10.76
C GLU A 48 2.57 4.09 -11.08
N THR A 49 3.19 5.10 -10.46
CA THR A 49 4.59 5.44 -10.69
C THR A 49 5.39 5.54 -9.39
N GLU A 50 6.71 5.33 -9.49
CA GLU A 50 7.64 5.45 -8.36
C GLU A 50 7.67 6.89 -7.81
N ASP A 51 7.62 7.89 -8.70
CA ASP A 51 7.66 9.30 -8.32
C ASP A 51 6.40 9.70 -7.54
N GLU A 52 5.22 9.24 -7.95
CA GLU A 52 3.98 9.45 -7.18
C GLU A 52 4.06 8.81 -5.78
N ALA A 53 4.59 7.59 -5.69
CA ALA A 53 4.76 6.93 -4.39
C ALA A 53 5.78 7.66 -3.50
N ARG A 54 6.82 8.27 -4.09
CA ARG A 54 7.82 9.08 -3.39
C ARG A 54 7.26 10.43 -2.93
N GLU A 55 6.40 11.05 -3.72
CA GLU A 55 5.78 12.34 -3.41
C GLU A 55 4.56 12.23 -2.49
N CYS A 56 3.94 11.04 -2.40
CA CYS A 56 2.73 10.78 -1.62
C CYS A 56 2.82 11.30 -0.18
N CYS A 57 3.88 10.93 0.53
CA CYS A 57 4.12 11.39 1.90
C CYS A 57 5.54 11.98 1.94
N PRO A 58 5.71 13.32 2.01
CA PRO A 58 7.02 13.93 1.96
C PRO A 58 7.89 13.44 3.11
N ASP A 59 9.17 13.18 2.80
CA ASP A 59 10.18 12.76 3.77
C ASP A 59 10.23 13.74 4.93
N GLN A 60 9.76 13.27 6.09
CA GLN A 60 9.93 13.97 7.34
C GLN A 60 10.93 13.19 8.18
N SER A 61 11.81 13.93 8.85
CA SER A 61 12.66 13.39 9.88
C SER A 61 12.57 14.24 11.15
N ALA A 62 12.78 13.58 12.28
CA ALA A 62 12.96 14.24 13.57
C ALA A 62 13.90 13.42 14.45
N THR A 63 14.78 14.12 15.17
CA THR A 63 15.69 13.50 16.12
C THR A 63 15.14 13.66 17.53
N CYS A 64 14.99 12.55 18.25
CA CYS A 64 14.54 12.57 19.64
C CYS A 64 15.66 13.16 20.53
N PRO A 65 15.41 14.22 21.32
CA PRO A 65 16.43 14.83 22.17
C PRO A 65 16.89 13.93 23.33
N SER A 66 16.11 12.90 23.70
CA SER A 66 16.48 12.00 24.81
C SER A 66 17.38 10.84 24.39
N CYS A 67 17.08 10.19 23.27
CA CYS A 67 17.84 9.02 22.80
C CYS A 67 18.73 9.31 21.59
N LEU A 68 18.64 10.53 21.03
CA LEU A 68 19.37 10.99 19.85
C LEU A 68 19.12 10.15 18.59
N ARG A 69 18.09 9.30 18.60
CA ARG A 69 17.67 8.51 17.45
C ARG A 69 16.98 9.43 16.45
N GLU A 70 17.40 9.33 15.20
CA GLU A 70 16.70 9.91 14.07
C GLU A 70 15.54 8.99 13.65
N HIS A 71 14.36 9.59 13.49
CA HIS A 71 13.16 8.90 13.01
C HIS A 71 12.85 9.44 11.62
N MET A 72 13.07 8.64 10.58
CA MET A 72 12.71 8.91 9.19
C MET A 72 11.57 7.97 8.78
N GLY A 73 10.56 8.48 8.07
CA GLY A 73 9.40 7.69 7.61
C GLY A 73 8.44 7.18 8.72
N ASN A 74 8.84 7.28 9.99
CA ASN A 74 7.96 6.99 11.13
C ASN A 74 7.23 8.26 11.58
N HIS A 75 6.13 8.59 10.89
CA HIS A 75 5.38 9.82 11.13
C HIS A 75 4.83 9.92 12.55
N LEU A 76 4.41 8.80 13.17
CA LEU A 76 3.98 8.81 14.56
C LEU A 76 5.10 9.25 15.50
N ALA A 77 6.31 8.71 15.32
CA ALA A 77 7.44 9.11 16.14
C ALA A 77 7.87 10.56 15.88
N ILE A 78 7.84 10.99 14.62
CA ILE A 78 8.15 12.37 14.23
C ILE A 78 7.15 13.35 14.84
N LEU A 79 5.85 13.08 14.72
CA LEU A 79 4.79 13.88 15.29
C LEU A 79 4.85 13.88 16.81
N ALA A 80 5.15 12.75 17.43
CA ALA A 80 5.35 12.67 18.87
C ALA A 80 6.51 13.53 19.37
N ILE A 81 7.62 13.58 18.62
CA ILE A 81 8.73 14.49 18.91
C ILE A 81 8.28 15.95 18.74
N LYS A 82 7.53 16.28 17.68
CA LYS A 82 7.05 17.64 17.42
C LYS A 82 6.04 18.14 18.46
N VAL A 83 5.13 17.28 18.91
CA VAL A 83 4.06 17.62 19.86
C VAL A 83 4.56 17.57 21.31
N ALA A 84 5.27 16.49 21.67
CA ALA A 84 5.57 16.17 23.06
C ALA A 84 7.09 16.13 23.36
N GLY A 85 7.94 16.46 22.39
CA GLY A 85 9.40 16.56 22.57
C GLY A 85 10.15 15.24 22.62
N HIS A 86 9.46 14.09 22.59
CA HIS A 86 10.07 12.77 22.76
C HIS A 86 9.43 11.73 21.85
N CYS A 87 10.20 10.73 21.41
CA CYS A 87 9.67 9.60 20.64
C CYS A 87 8.94 8.57 21.53
N PRO A 88 8.07 7.71 20.95
CA PRO A 88 7.26 6.77 21.72
C PRO A 88 8.07 5.75 22.53
N THR A 89 9.29 5.44 22.07
CA THR A 89 10.21 4.58 22.83
C THR A 89 10.71 5.26 24.11
N CYS A 90 10.93 6.57 24.10
CA CYS A 90 11.43 7.32 25.25
C CYS A 90 10.30 7.80 26.18
N ASN A 91 9.11 8.03 25.64
CA ASN A 91 7.94 8.41 26.42
C ASN A 91 6.73 7.57 26.00
N PRO A 92 6.58 6.33 26.49
CA PRO A 92 5.44 5.48 26.14
C PRO A 92 4.12 5.93 26.81
N PHE A 93 4.18 6.85 27.78
CA PHE A 93 3.04 7.28 28.59
C PHE A 93 2.67 8.74 28.31
N TYR A 94 2.33 9.03 27.06
CA TYR A 94 1.83 10.36 26.69
C TYR A 94 0.52 10.69 27.45
N PRO A 95 0.35 11.93 27.94
CA PRO A 95 -0.96 12.43 28.35
C PRO A 95 -1.98 12.28 27.22
N LEU A 96 -3.25 12.06 27.56
CA LEU A 96 -4.32 11.85 26.59
C LEU A 96 -4.38 12.96 25.52
N GLU A 97 -4.20 14.22 25.93
CA GLU A 97 -4.18 15.36 25.02
C GLU A 97 -3.08 15.22 23.94
N HIS A 98 -1.86 14.87 24.33
CA HIS A 98 -0.78 14.63 23.38
C HIS A 98 -1.08 13.41 22.49
N GLN A 99 -1.66 12.34 23.04
CA GLN A 99 -2.02 11.16 22.24
C GLN A 99 -3.01 11.53 21.14
N LEU A 100 -4.09 12.23 21.50
CA LEU A 100 -5.12 12.66 20.55
C LEU A 100 -4.52 13.58 19.49
N GLN A 101 -3.75 14.59 19.89
CA GLN A 101 -3.13 15.52 18.95
C GLN A 101 -2.17 14.83 17.97
N ILE A 102 -1.36 13.87 18.45
CA ILE A 102 -0.45 13.11 17.58
C ILE A 102 -1.24 12.25 16.58
N GLN A 103 -2.31 11.60 17.03
CA GLN A 103 -3.15 10.74 16.18
C GLN A 103 -3.96 11.55 15.16
N ASP A 104 -4.50 12.70 15.55
CA ASP A 104 -5.23 13.61 14.65
C ASP A 104 -4.31 14.12 13.55
N LEU A 105 -3.09 14.57 13.89
CA LEU A 105 -2.09 14.98 12.90
C LEU A 105 -1.67 13.83 11.98
N ALA A 106 -1.55 12.60 12.50
CA ALA A 106 -1.24 11.43 11.70
C ALA A 106 -2.37 11.10 10.71
N TRP A 107 -3.63 11.24 11.14
CA TRP A 107 -4.80 11.09 10.29
C TRP A 107 -4.84 12.14 9.19
N GLU A 108 -4.64 13.41 9.53
CA GLU A 108 -4.60 14.51 8.55
C GLU A 108 -3.52 14.30 7.48
N MET A 109 -2.38 13.73 7.86
CA MET A 109 -1.26 13.50 6.96
C MET A 109 -1.41 12.26 6.07
N THR A 110 -2.04 11.20 6.56
CA THR A 110 -2.00 9.87 5.89
C THR A 110 -3.37 9.34 5.50
N GLY A 111 -4.45 9.97 5.97
CA GLY A 111 -5.81 9.45 5.86
C GLY A 111 -6.06 8.12 6.60
N LYS A 112 -5.10 7.67 7.43
CA LYS A 112 -5.16 6.40 8.15
C LYS A 112 -5.10 6.58 9.65
N SER A 113 -5.97 5.88 10.35
CA SER A 113 -5.96 5.83 11.82
C SER A 113 -4.87 4.86 12.27
N ARG A 114 -3.96 5.34 13.13
CA ARG A 114 -2.93 4.50 13.77
C ARG A 114 -2.84 4.87 15.23
N ASN A 115 -2.79 3.90 16.14
CA ASN A 115 -2.50 4.23 17.52
C ASN A 115 -1.00 4.49 17.69
N LEU A 116 -0.69 5.40 18.60
CA LEU A 116 0.68 5.81 18.92
C LEU A 116 1.55 4.68 19.50
N ASN A 117 0.90 3.61 19.99
CA ASN A 117 1.53 2.48 20.67
C ASN A 117 1.28 1.13 19.95
N ASP A 118 0.74 1.14 18.73
CA ASP A 118 0.66 -0.05 17.86
C ASP A 118 2.04 -0.39 17.26
#